data_AF-A0A661LKJ2-F1
#
_entry.id   AF-A0A661LKJ2-F1
#
_cell.length_a   1.000
_cell.length_b   1.000
_cell.length_c   1.000
_cell.angle_alpha   90.00
_cell.angle_beta   90.00
_cell.angle_gamma   90.00
#
_symmetry.space_group_name_H-M   'P 1'
#
loop_
_entity.id
_entity.type
_entity.pdbx_description
1 polymer ?
#
loop_
_entity_poly.entity_id
_entity_poly.type
_entity_poly.pdbx_seq_one_letter_code
_entity_poly.pdbx_strand_id
1 'polypeptide(L)'
;MENRQSSRPSFDRLEQALSSILGAVKSTSKLSQVLAYAAVNGTVSYQETREIIKDDPEDVLLLADKWRLLLPVRTTKSAGWEDRVLMLRDGEKYEIPNLIRYLVKDALDTGIWDPEKTINELFKEFEDPDREKVPGLVRSIFEKATDYKITGNQIKKICIQSGLSNRVDGLIAELKAAGIISPRLGSIPDVLGAQSPIYELNPSVII
;
A
#
# COMPACT_ATOMS: atom_id res chain seq x y z
N MET A 1 10.93 -17.28 16.66
CA MET A 1 10.25 -16.81 15.43
C MET A 1 10.56 -17.84 14.35
N GLU A 2 9.63 -18.73 14.07
CA GLU A 2 9.80 -19.76 13.04
C GLU A 2 9.76 -19.11 11.66
N ASN A 3 10.82 -19.33 10.89
CA ASN A 3 10.96 -18.90 9.51
C ASN A 3 10.12 -19.85 8.64
N ARG A 4 8.80 -19.60 8.57
CA ARG A 4 7.92 -20.37 7.67
C ARG A 4 8.20 -19.94 6.24
N GLN A 5 9.01 -20.73 5.54
CA GLN A 5 9.01 -20.70 4.07
C GLN A 5 7.60 -21.04 3.58
N SER A 6 6.96 -20.07 2.93
CA SER A 6 5.65 -20.21 2.29
C SER A 6 5.67 -21.41 1.32
N SER A 7 4.69 -22.32 1.47
CA SER A 7 4.56 -23.52 0.65
C SER A 7 3.80 -23.20 -0.66
N ARG A 8 3.93 -24.04 -1.71
CA ARG A 8 3.19 -23.85 -2.99
C ARG A 8 1.70 -23.50 -2.82
N PRO A 9 0.93 -24.20 -1.95
CA PRO A 9 -0.48 -23.86 -1.71
C PRO A 9 -0.73 -22.44 -1.20
N SER A 10 0.24 -21.83 -0.50
CA SER A 10 0.10 -20.45 -0.01
C SER A 10 0.28 -19.41 -1.12
N PHE A 11 1.14 -19.67 -2.10
CA PHE A 11 1.29 -18.78 -3.26
C PHE A 11 0.05 -18.80 -4.16
N ASP A 12 -0.60 -19.95 -4.31
CA ASP A 12 -1.85 -20.06 -5.07
C ASP A 12 -2.97 -19.22 -4.41
N ARG A 13 -3.04 -19.22 -3.07
CA ARG A 13 -3.98 -18.38 -2.31
C ARG A 13 -3.71 -16.89 -2.51
N LEU A 14 -2.46 -16.47 -2.39
CA LEU A 14 -2.09 -15.08 -2.63
C LEU A 14 -2.31 -14.66 -4.09
N GLU A 15 -2.04 -15.54 -5.06
CA GLU A 15 -2.35 -15.30 -6.46
C GLU A 15 -3.86 -15.13 -6.69
N GLN A 16 -4.69 -15.96 -6.05
CA GLN A 16 -6.14 -15.82 -6.10
C GLN A 16 -6.58 -14.47 -5.53
N ALA A 17 -6.05 -14.07 -4.37
CA ALA A 17 -6.35 -12.80 -3.73
C ALA A 17 -5.92 -11.60 -4.60
N LEU A 18 -4.74 -11.66 -5.23
CA LEU A 18 -4.27 -10.60 -6.12
C LEU A 18 -5.08 -10.57 -7.43
N SER A 19 -5.54 -11.73 -7.92
CA SER A 19 -6.33 -11.80 -9.15
C SER A 19 -7.70 -11.14 -9.01
N SER A 20 -8.29 -11.12 -7.81
CA SER A 20 -9.57 -10.43 -7.58
C SER A 20 -9.45 -8.91 -7.67
N ILE A 21 -8.25 -8.35 -7.45
CA ILE A 21 -8.02 -6.90 -7.40
C ILE A 21 -7.32 -6.38 -8.67
N LEU A 22 -6.40 -7.16 -9.23
CA LEU A 22 -5.59 -6.78 -10.40
C LEU A 22 -6.18 -7.32 -11.72
N GLY A 23 -7.14 -8.24 -11.63
CA GLY A 23 -7.53 -9.11 -12.74
C GLY A 23 -6.54 -10.27 -12.92
N ALA A 24 -7.02 -11.35 -13.55
CA ALA A 24 -6.20 -12.52 -13.88
C ALA A 24 -5.25 -12.18 -15.04
N VAL A 25 -4.08 -11.62 -14.72
CA VAL A 25 -3.00 -11.35 -15.69
C VAL A 25 -1.84 -12.32 -15.48
N LYS A 26 -1.07 -12.57 -16.55
CA LYS A 26 0.07 -13.50 -16.54
C LYS A 26 1.10 -13.18 -15.43
N SER A 27 1.20 -11.92 -15.04
CA SER A 27 2.15 -11.46 -14.02
C SER A 27 1.70 -11.70 -12.58
N THR A 28 0.44 -12.04 -12.32
CA THR A 28 -0.10 -12.17 -10.94
C THR A 28 0.56 -13.31 -10.16
N SER A 29 0.78 -14.47 -10.79
CA SER A 29 1.47 -15.61 -10.17
C SER A 29 2.93 -15.31 -9.78
N LYS A 30 3.61 -14.51 -10.59
CA LYS A 30 4.99 -14.08 -10.29
C LYS A 30 5.02 -13.01 -9.21
N LEU A 31 4.07 -12.08 -9.28
CA LEU A 31 3.90 -11.03 -8.29
C LEU A 31 3.61 -11.60 -6.89
N SER A 32 2.79 -12.66 -6.79
CA SER A 32 2.52 -13.31 -5.50
C SER A 32 3.80 -13.83 -4.83
N GLN A 33 4.70 -14.48 -5.59
CA GLN A 33 5.98 -14.98 -5.07
C GLN A 33 6.87 -13.84 -4.57
N VAL A 34 6.96 -12.75 -5.34
CA VAL A 34 7.78 -11.58 -4.99
C VAL A 34 7.23 -10.86 -3.76
N LEU A 35 5.91 -10.67 -3.67
CA LEU A 35 5.27 -10.03 -2.52
C LEU A 35 5.38 -10.88 -1.26
N ALA A 36 5.25 -12.20 -1.36
CA ALA A 36 5.45 -13.08 -0.21
C ALA A 36 6.89 -13.01 0.32
N TYR A 37 7.88 -12.96 -0.57
CA TYR A 37 9.27 -12.73 -0.19
C TYR A 37 9.46 -11.37 0.49
N ALA A 38 8.92 -10.29 -0.11
CA ALA A 38 9.03 -8.94 0.42
C ALA A 38 8.29 -8.79 1.76
N ALA A 39 7.18 -9.50 1.99
CA ALA A 39 6.43 -9.42 3.24
C ALA A 39 7.23 -9.93 4.45
N VAL A 40 8.14 -10.88 4.22
CA VAL A 40 9.08 -11.39 5.23
C VAL A 40 10.27 -10.44 5.38
N ASN A 41 10.94 -10.10 4.28
CA ASN A 41 12.21 -9.38 4.30
C ASN A 41 12.07 -7.85 4.39
N GLY A 42 10.86 -7.33 4.17
CA GLY A 42 10.53 -5.91 4.10
C GLY A 42 10.96 -5.21 2.81
N THR A 43 11.90 -5.78 2.07
CA THR A 43 12.38 -5.26 0.78
C THR A 43 12.67 -6.41 -0.18
N VAL A 44 12.78 -6.08 -1.46
CA VAL A 44 13.28 -6.96 -2.51
C VAL A 44 14.06 -6.12 -3.52
N SER A 45 15.19 -6.63 -4.01
CA SER A 45 15.97 -6.02 -5.07
C SER A 45 15.56 -6.49 -6.45
N TYR A 46 15.95 -5.74 -7.48
CA TYR A 46 15.73 -6.14 -8.88
C TYR A 46 16.32 -7.53 -9.19
N GLN A 47 17.52 -7.84 -8.69
CA GLN A 47 18.14 -9.16 -8.85
C GLN A 47 17.40 -10.27 -8.10
N GLU A 48 17.00 -10.03 -6.84
CA GLU A 48 16.21 -11.01 -6.08
C GLU A 48 14.88 -11.30 -6.79
N THR A 49 14.20 -10.28 -7.32
CA THR A 49 12.97 -10.48 -8.11
C THR A 49 13.23 -11.39 -9.30
N ARG A 50 14.28 -11.14 -10.10
CA ARG A 50 14.67 -11.99 -11.24
C ARG A 50 14.95 -13.42 -10.79
N GLU A 51 15.64 -13.59 -9.67
CA GLU A 51 15.96 -14.92 -9.11
C GLU A 51 14.73 -15.66 -8.59
N ILE A 52 13.75 -14.97 -8.01
CA ILE A 52 12.50 -15.56 -7.51
C ILE A 52 11.67 -16.06 -8.69
N ILE A 53 11.45 -15.22 -9.70
CA ILE A 53 10.50 -15.51 -10.78
C ILE A 53 11.13 -16.28 -11.95
N LYS A 54 12.47 -16.36 -11.99
CA LYS A 54 13.26 -16.97 -13.09
C LYS A 54 12.89 -16.44 -14.48
N ASP A 55 12.60 -15.14 -14.55
CA ASP A 55 12.16 -14.43 -15.76
C ASP A 55 12.52 -12.95 -15.64
N ASP A 56 12.20 -12.16 -16.67
CA ASP A 56 12.32 -10.71 -16.67
C ASP A 56 11.42 -10.08 -15.58
N PRO A 57 11.99 -9.35 -14.60
CA PRO A 57 11.23 -8.73 -13.51
C PRO A 57 10.47 -7.46 -13.90
N GLU A 58 10.70 -6.88 -15.08
CA GLU A 58 10.15 -5.57 -15.45
C GLU A 58 8.63 -5.48 -15.32
N ASP A 59 7.88 -6.39 -15.96
CA ASP A 59 6.42 -6.39 -15.91
C ASP A 59 5.87 -6.56 -14.48
N VAL A 60 6.54 -7.36 -13.65
CA VAL A 60 6.14 -7.61 -12.26
C VAL A 60 6.36 -6.34 -11.42
N LEU A 61 7.51 -5.68 -11.59
CA LEU A 61 7.85 -4.47 -10.87
C LEU A 61 7.03 -3.26 -11.33
N LEU A 62 6.73 -3.15 -12.62
CA LEU A 62 5.80 -2.14 -13.16
C LEU A 62 4.40 -2.31 -12.59
N LEU A 63 3.90 -3.55 -12.52
CA LEU A 63 2.60 -3.85 -11.93
C LEU A 63 2.58 -3.55 -10.42
N ALA A 64 3.63 -3.95 -9.70
CA ALA A 64 3.75 -3.70 -8.27
C ALA A 64 3.81 -2.20 -7.93
N ASP A 65 4.57 -1.42 -8.72
CA ASP A 65 4.65 0.04 -8.55
C ASP A 65 3.31 0.70 -8.84
N LYS A 66 2.67 0.36 -9.98
CA LYS A 66 1.37 0.91 -10.39
C LYS A 66 0.32 0.78 -9.29
N TRP A 67 0.31 -0.34 -8.59
CA TRP A 67 -0.64 -0.63 -7.52
C TRP A 67 -0.14 -0.29 -6.11
N ARG A 68 1.05 0.32 -6.00
CA ARG A 68 1.71 0.66 -4.73
C ARG A 68 1.85 -0.54 -3.79
N LEU A 69 2.02 -1.73 -4.36
CA LEU A 69 2.28 -2.98 -3.64
C LEU A 69 3.77 -3.07 -3.24
N LEU A 70 4.64 -2.52 -4.09
CA LEU A 70 6.04 -2.25 -3.78
C LEU A 70 6.35 -0.81 -4.17
N LEU A 71 7.23 -0.17 -3.43
CA LEU A 71 7.65 1.21 -3.65
C LEU A 71 9.16 1.27 -3.89
N PRO A 72 9.65 2.01 -4.91
CA PRO A 72 11.07 2.24 -5.07
C PRO A 72 11.66 2.91 -3.82
N VAL A 73 12.77 2.37 -3.30
CA VAL A 73 13.51 3.00 -2.18
C VAL A 73 14.23 4.27 -2.66
N ARG A 74 14.61 4.31 -3.94
CA ARG A 74 15.23 5.48 -4.56
C ARG A 74 14.24 6.64 -4.61
N THR A 75 14.67 7.78 -4.08
CA THR A 75 13.93 9.05 -4.13
C THR A 75 14.76 10.16 -4.75
N THR A 76 14.10 11.21 -5.23
CA THR A 76 14.77 12.44 -5.71
C THR A 76 14.84 13.53 -4.64
N LYS A 77 13.77 13.69 -3.86
CA LYS A 77 13.63 14.79 -2.91
C LYS A 77 13.04 14.34 -1.57
N SER A 78 11.89 13.69 -1.60
CA SER A 78 11.17 13.25 -0.39
C SER A 78 10.79 11.77 -0.47
N ALA A 79 10.22 11.24 0.62
CA ALA A 79 9.71 9.88 0.69
C ALA A 79 8.27 9.73 0.12
N GLY A 80 7.64 10.83 -0.30
CA GLY A 80 6.32 10.82 -0.97
C GLY A 80 6.38 10.01 -2.27
N TRP A 81 5.28 9.34 -2.66
CA TRP A 81 5.40 8.37 -3.76
C TRP A 81 5.65 9.02 -5.12
N GLU A 82 5.23 10.27 -5.31
CA GLU A 82 5.56 11.06 -6.51
C GLU A 82 7.07 11.30 -6.73
N ASP A 83 7.87 11.30 -5.66
CA ASP A 83 9.32 11.57 -5.71
C ASP A 83 10.14 10.27 -5.81
N ARG A 84 9.47 9.11 -5.73
CA ARG A 84 10.08 7.79 -5.86
C ARG A 84 10.31 7.47 -7.33
N VAL A 85 11.50 6.96 -7.64
CA VAL A 85 11.93 6.74 -9.02
C VAL A 85 12.02 5.25 -9.29
N LEU A 86 11.07 4.73 -10.07
CA LEU A 86 11.13 3.37 -10.57
C LEU A 86 12.26 3.24 -11.59
N MET A 87 13.34 2.56 -11.17
CA MET A 87 14.44 2.16 -12.03
C MET A 87 14.44 0.63 -12.09
N LEU A 88 14.49 0.05 -13.29
CA LEU A 88 14.42 -1.39 -13.51
C LEU A 88 15.80 -1.93 -13.90
N ARG A 89 16.72 -1.97 -12.92
CA ARG A 89 18.09 -2.43 -13.13
C ARG A 89 18.70 -2.96 -11.86
N ASP A 90 19.80 -3.70 -12.04
CA ASP A 90 20.63 -4.22 -10.98
C ASP A 90 21.02 -3.14 -9.94
N GLY A 91 20.88 -3.49 -8.66
CA GLY A 91 21.20 -2.62 -7.52
C GLY A 91 20.04 -1.76 -7.02
N GLU A 92 18.93 -1.70 -7.75
CA GLU A 92 17.71 -1.03 -7.30
C GLU A 92 16.92 -1.92 -6.31
N LYS A 93 16.29 -1.27 -5.32
CA LYS A 93 15.52 -1.92 -4.25
C LYS A 93 14.12 -1.34 -4.15
N TYR A 94 13.20 -2.19 -3.75
CA TYR A 94 11.79 -1.88 -3.54
C TYR A 94 11.36 -2.33 -2.16
N GLU A 95 10.60 -1.50 -1.46
CA GLU A 95 10.07 -1.79 -0.13
C GLU A 95 8.58 -2.06 -0.17
N ILE A 96 8.11 -2.95 0.71
CA ILE A 96 6.69 -3.25 0.87
C ILE A 96 6.07 -2.30 1.93
N PRO A 97 5.00 -1.55 1.61
CA PRO A 97 4.31 -0.75 2.62
C PRO A 97 3.70 -1.62 3.73
N ASN A 98 3.52 -1.06 4.93
CA ASN A 98 3.07 -1.82 6.11
C ASN A 98 1.71 -2.49 5.88
N LEU A 99 0.71 -1.75 5.37
CA LEU A 99 -0.59 -2.33 5.07
C LEU A 99 -0.48 -3.49 4.07
N ILE A 100 0.30 -3.33 3.01
CA ILE A 100 0.49 -4.37 1.98
C ILE A 100 1.16 -5.60 2.58
N ARG A 101 2.13 -5.42 3.48
CA ARG A 101 2.76 -6.52 4.19
C ARG A 101 1.74 -7.34 4.97
N TYR A 102 0.81 -6.70 5.66
CA TYR A 102 -0.22 -7.40 6.43
C TYR A 102 -1.25 -8.06 5.52
N LEU A 103 -1.68 -7.38 4.46
CA LEU A 103 -2.57 -7.93 3.43
C LEU A 103 -1.98 -9.19 2.81
N VAL A 104 -0.70 -9.17 2.43
CA VAL A 104 -0.01 -10.32 1.87
C VAL A 104 0.06 -11.48 2.86
N LYS A 105 0.37 -11.21 4.13
CA LYS A 105 0.42 -12.24 5.17
C LYS A 105 -0.94 -12.90 5.39
N ASP A 106 -2.00 -12.11 5.50
CA ASP A 106 -3.36 -12.67 5.66
C ASP A 106 -3.79 -13.43 4.41
N ALA A 107 -3.56 -12.88 3.21
CA ALA A 107 -3.93 -13.50 1.95
C ALA A 107 -3.16 -14.81 1.67
N LEU A 108 -1.92 -14.96 2.14
CA LEU A 108 -1.20 -16.24 2.08
C LEU A 108 -1.91 -17.35 2.87
N ASP A 109 -2.59 -16.99 3.97
CA ASP A 109 -3.32 -17.91 4.81
C ASP A 109 -4.77 -18.12 4.32
N THR A 110 -5.46 -17.05 3.94
CA THR A 110 -6.91 -17.04 3.67
C THR A 110 -7.26 -17.11 2.18
N GLY A 111 -6.38 -16.65 1.29
CA GLY A 111 -6.68 -16.43 -0.12
C GLY A 111 -7.61 -15.24 -0.39
N ILE A 112 -7.79 -14.35 0.58
CA ILE A 112 -8.68 -13.19 0.51
C ILE A 112 -7.85 -11.91 0.66
N TRP A 113 -8.10 -10.93 -0.20
CA TRP A 113 -7.57 -9.58 -0.03
C TRP A 113 -8.60 -8.75 0.75
N ASP A 114 -8.39 -8.60 2.06
CA ASP A 114 -9.33 -7.90 2.97
C ASP A 114 -8.68 -6.66 3.61
N PRO A 115 -8.78 -5.49 2.96
CA PRO A 115 -8.25 -4.24 3.49
C PRO A 115 -8.92 -3.80 4.79
N GLU A 116 -10.23 -4.02 4.96
CA GLU A 116 -10.95 -3.52 6.15
C GLU A 116 -10.50 -4.22 7.42
N LYS A 117 -10.43 -5.55 7.37
CA LYS A 117 -9.87 -6.36 8.46
C LYS A 117 -8.42 -5.94 8.73
N THR A 118 -7.61 -5.82 7.67
CA THR A 118 -6.18 -5.50 7.81
C THR A 118 -5.95 -4.10 8.41
N ILE A 119 -6.75 -3.10 8.01
CA ILE A 119 -6.70 -1.75 8.60
C ILE A 119 -7.01 -1.83 10.10
N ASN A 120 -8.07 -2.53 10.49
CA ASN A 120 -8.41 -2.66 11.91
C ASN A 120 -7.30 -3.36 12.73
N GLU A 121 -6.67 -4.40 12.17
CA GLU A 121 -5.55 -5.10 12.81
C GLU A 121 -4.30 -4.22 12.92
N LEU A 122 -3.95 -3.48 11.87
CA LEU A 122 -2.80 -2.60 11.88
C LEU A 122 -2.98 -1.44 12.89
N PHE A 123 -4.18 -0.85 12.95
CA PHE A 123 -4.47 0.22 13.91
C PHE A 123 -4.58 -0.31 15.35
N LYS A 124 -4.86 -1.60 15.55
CA LYS A 124 -4.69 -2.25 16.86
C LYS A 124 -3.22 -2.27 17.29
N GLU A 125 -2.29 -2.51 16.37
CA GLU A 125 -0.85 -2.49 16.68
C GLU A 125 -0.31 -1.07 16.94
N PHE A 126 -0.93 -0.05 16.33
CA PHE A 126 -0.67 1.35 16.68
C PHE A 126 -1.24 1.76 18.04
N GLU A 127 -1.88 0.83 18.77
CA GLU A 127 -2.58 1.07 20.02
C GLU A 127 -3.66 2.17 19.89
N ASP A 128 -4.27 2.27 18.70
CA ASP A 128 -5.26 3.29 18.42
C ASP A 128 -6.58 2.99 19.17
N PRO A 129 -7.07 3.93 20.01
CA PRO A 129 -8.30 3.75 20.79
C PRO A 129 -9.58 3.75 19.93
N ASP A 130 -9.52 4.32 18.73
CA ASP A 130 -10.62 4.44 17.78
C ASP A 130 -10.49 3.44 16.60
N ARG A 131 -9.61 2.43 16.68
CA ARG A 131 -9.31 1.47 15.60
C ARG A 131 -10.53 0.92 14.86
N GLU A 132 -11.65 0.69 15.58
CA GLU A 132 -12.89 0.13 15.02
C GLU A 132 -13.59 1.10 14.05
N LYS A 133 -13.34 2.41 14.16
CA LYS A 133 -13.87 3.44 13.27
C LYS A 133 -13.00 3.66 12.04
N VAL A 134 -11.72 3.27 12.09
CA VAL A 134 -10.73 3.59 11.05
C VAL A 134 -11.06 2.95 9.70
N PRO A 135 -11.48 1.68 9.58
CA PRO A 135 -11.89 1.12 8.29
C PRO A 135 -13.01 1.93 7.63
N GLY A 136 -14.02 2.35 8.40
CA GLY A 136 -15.11 3.20 7.91
C GLY A 136 -14.62 4.58 7.47
N LEU A 137 -13.69 5.18 8.23
CA LEU A 137 -13.05 6.44 7.86
C LEU A 137 -12.30 6.33 6.52
N VAL A 138 -11.50 5.26 6.34
CA VAL A 138 -10.76 5.01 5.10
C VAL A 138 -11.72 4.83 3.93
N ARG A 139 -12.81 4.07 4.10
CA ARG A 139 -13.84 3.93 3.07
C ARG A 139 -14.39 5.28 2.63
N SER A 140 -14.78 6.14 3.58
CA SER A 140 -15.27 7.49 3.27
C SER A 140 -14.23 8.39 2.60
N ILE A 141 -12.93 8.22 2.92
CA ILE A 141 -11.84 8.94 2.24
C ILE A 141 -11.81 8.59 0.75
N PHE A 142 -11.86 7.30 0.41
CA PHE A 142 -11.85 6.86 -0.98
C PHE A 142 -13.13 7.24 -1.73
N GLU A 143 -14.30 7.15 -1.10
CA GLU A 143 -15.58 7.59 -1.70
C GLU A 143 -15.58 9.09 -2.06
N LYS A 144 -14.80 9.90 -1.35
CA LYS A 144 -14.67 11.35 -1.59
C LYS A 144 -13.47 11.72 -2.44
N ALA A 145 -12.56 10.78 -2.70
CA ALA A 145 -11.39 11.02 -3.50
C ALA A 145 -11.77 11.13 -4.98
N THR A 146 -11.00 11.92 -5.73
CA THR A 146 -11.12 12.02 -7.18
C THR A 146 -9.79 11.61 -7.77
N ASP A 147 -9.79 10.63 -8.67
CA ASP A 147 -8.58 10.04 -9.26
C ASP A 147 -7.54 9.62 -8.21
N TYR A 148 -8.00 8.99 -7.12
CA TYR A 148 -7.19 8.60 -5.96
C TYR A 148 -6.49 9.77 -5.26
N LYS A 149 -7.03 10.99 -5.35
CA LYS A 149 -6.53 12.18 -4.66
C LYS A 149 -7.56 12.75 -3.71
N ILE A 150 -7.10 13.25 -2.58
CA ILE A 150 -7.93 13.92 -1.57
C ILE A 150 -7.15 15.05 -0.89
N THR A 151 -7.85 16.13 -0.54
CA THR A 151 -7.25 17.25 0.22
C THR A 151 -7.28 16.99 1.72
N GLY A 152 -6.34 17.58 2.47
CA GLY A 152 -6.34 17.57 3.93
C GLY A 152 -7.63 18.15 4.53
N ASN A 153 -8.23 19.16 3.87
CA ASN A 153 -9.51 19.72 4.28
C ASN A 153 -10.67 18.72 4.13
N GLN A 154 -10.68 17.88 3.09
CA GLN A 154 -11.67 16.81 2.95
C GLN A 154 -11.46 15.74 4.03
N ILE A 155 -10.23 15.29 4.27
CA ILE A 155 -9.92 14.32 5.34
C ILE A 155 -10.40 14.86 6.70
N LYS A 156 -10.12 16.14 7.00
CA LYS A 156 -10.58 16.81 8.22
C LYS A 156 -12.11 16.78 8.36
N LYS A 157 -12.85 17.08 7.29
CA LYS A 157 -14.32 17.02 7.29
C LYS A 157 -14.84 15.62 7.57
N ILE A 158 -14.22 14.59 6.97
CA ILE A 158 -14.60 13.19 7.18
C ILE A 158 -14.31 12.80 8.64
N CYS A 159 -13.14 13.14 9.19
CA CYS A 159 -12.82 12.88 10.60
C CYS A 159 -13.86 13.52 11.55
N ILE A 160 -14.28 14.76 11.29
CA ILE A 160 -15.32 15.43 12.09
C ILE A 160 -16.65 14.66 12.01
N GLN A 161 -17.06 14.25 10.82
CA GLN A 161 -18.28 13.48 10.59
C GLN A 161 -18.26 12.11 11.29
N SER A 162 -17.08 11.51 11.43
CA SER A 162 -16.85 10.24 12.14
C SER A 162 -16.61 10.39 13.65
N GLY A 163 -16.71 11.61 14.20
CA GLY A 163 -16.49 11.86 15.64
C GLY A 163 -15.02 11.78 16.07
N LEU A 164 -14.07 12.04 15.15
CA LEU A 164 -12.61 11.95 15.33
C LEU A 164 -11.91 13.32 15.17
N SER A 165 -12.62 14.41 15.49
CA SER A 165 -12.18 15.79 15.22
C SER A 165 -10.89 16.19 15.95
N ASN A 166 -10.62 15.59 17.11
CA ASN A 166 -9.44 15.86 17.94
C ASN A 166 -8.17 15.12 17.50
N ARG A 167 -8.25 14.24 16.49
CA ARG A 167 -7.13 13.38 16.07
C ARG A 167 -6.78 13.49 14.59
N VAL A 168 -7.28 14.51 13.88
CA VAL A 168 -7.07 14.68 12.43
C VAL A 168 -5.60 14.53 12.02
N ASP A 169 -4.69 15.25 12.69
CA ASP A 169 -3.26 15.22 12.33
C ASP A 169 -2.61 13.88 12.69
N GLY A 170 -3.01 13.27 13.81
CA GLY A 170 -2.56 11.94 14.25
C GLY A 170 -2.99 10.85 13.26
N LEU A 171 -4.27 10.83 12.88
CA LEU A 171 -4.83 9.90 11.89
C LEU A 171 -4.15 10.07 10.54
N ILE A 172 -3.89 11.30 10.08
CA ILE A 172 -3.12 11.52 8.85
C ILE A 172 -1.71 10.92 8.96
N ALA A 173 -1.05 11.05 10.12
CA ALA A 173 0.26 10.45 10.34
C ALA A 173 0.21 8.91 10.33
N GLU A 174 -0.78 8.33 11.00
CA GLU A 174 -0.99 6.87 11.06
C GLU A 174 -1.34 6.30 9.67
N LEU A 175 -2.22 6.96 8.91
CA LEU A 175 -2.56 6.56 7.53
C LEU A 175 -1.35 6.59 6.59
N LYS A 176 -0.45 7.58 6.75
CA LYS A 176 0.83 7.62 6.02
C LYS A 176 1.76 6.49 6.45
N ALA A 177 1.89 6.26 7.76
CA ALA A 177 2.75 5.21 8.31
C ALA A 177 2.25 3.80 7.91
N ALA A 178 0.95 3.63 7.76
CA ALA A 178 0.34 2.42 7.23
C ALA A 178 0.61 2.21 5.72
N GLY A 179 0.89 3.29 4.98
CA GLY A 179 0.98 3.25 3.51
C GLY A 179 -0.37 3.28 2.80
N ILE A 180 -1.40 3.83 3.46
CA ILE A 180 -2.74 4.06 2.89
C ILE A 180 -2.74 5.33 2.04
N ILE A 181 -2.06 6.38 2.51
CA ILE A 181 -1.95 7.67 1.82
C ILE A 181 -0.50 8.15 1.75
N SER A 182 -0.22 9.04 0.81
CA SER A 182 1.08 9.71 0.67
C SER A 182 0.90 11.18 0.33
N PRO A 183 1.72 12.09 0.89
CA PRO A 183 1.64 13.51 0.53
C PRO A 183 2.13 13.75 -0.90
N ARG A 184 1.47 14.67 -1.60
CA ARG A 184 1.81 15.13 -2.95
C ARG A 184 2.30 16.59 -2.89
N LEU A 185 3.60 16.76 -2.70
CA LEU A 185 4.32 18.01 -2.48
C LEU A 185 4.66 18.77 -3.79
N GLY A 186 4.74 18.09 -4.94
CA GLY A 186 5.03 18.67 -6.26
C GLY A 186 3.90 19.55 -6.82
N SER A 187 2.71 19.45 -6.23
CA SER A 187 1.48 20.15 -6.62
C SER A 187 1.31 21.49 -5.89
N ILE A 188 2.36 22.29 -5.73
CA ILE A 188 2.29 23.63 -5.10
C ILE A 188 1.15 24.51 -5.68
N PRO A 189 0.94 24.58 -7.01
CA PRO A 189 -0.19 25.33 -7.57
C PRO A 189 -1.55 24.82 -7.11
N ASP A 190 -1.72 23.49 -7.04
CA ASP A 190 -2.97 22.87 -6.60
C ASP A 190 -3.17 23.00 -5.08
N VAL A 191 -2.10 22.97 -4.29
CA VAL A 191 -2.11 23.20 -2.84
C VAL A 191 -2.46 24.66 -2.53
N LEU A 192 -1.95 25.62 -3.31
CA LEU A 192 -2.33 27.03 -3.20
C LEU A 192 -3.79 27.26 -3.61
N GLY A 193 -4.28 26.55 -4.63
CA GLY A 193 -5.69 26.56 -5.03
C GLY A 193 -6.62 25.91 -4.00
N ALA A 194 -6.22 24.78 -3.43
CA ALA A 194 -6.97 24.03 -2.43
C ALA A 194 -6.80 24.55 -0.99
N GLN A 195 -5.84 25.46 -0.79
CA GLN A 195 -5.38 25.97 0.51
C GLN A 195 -5.13 24.87 1.57
N SER A 196 -4.74 23.67 1.11
CA SER A 196 -4.48 22.51 1.98
C SER A 196 -3.61 21.47 1.27
N PRO A 197 -2.86 20.64 2.02
CA PRO A 197 -2.07 19.55 1.44
C PRO A 197 -2.94 18.59 0.63
N ILE A 198 -2.38 18.06 -0.45
CA ILE A 198 -3.01 17.00 -1.25
C ILE A 198 -2.34 15.68 -0.91
N TYR A 199 -3.17 14.64 -0.79
CA TYR A 199 -2.74 13.27 -0.58
C TYR A 199 -3.18 12.41 -1.76
N GLU A 200 -2.33 11.47 -2.14
CA GLU A 200 -2.69 10.37 -3.02
C GLU A 200 -2.99 9.11 -2.18
N LEU A 201 -3.90 8.28 -2.68
CA LEU A 201 -4.36 7.06 -2.04
C LEU A 201 -3.70 5.83 -2.67
N ASN A 202 -3.43 4.81 -1.87
CA ASN A 202 -2.96 3.53 -2.36
C ASN A 202 -4.12 2.79 -3.07
N PRO A 203 -4.02 2.50 -4.38
CA PRO A 203 -5.13 1.93 -5.15
C PRO A 203 -5.49 0.50 -4.73
N SER A 204 -4.62 -0.21 -4.00
CA SER A 204 -4.89 -1.59 -3.55
C SER A 204 -5.70 -1.69 -2.25
N VAL A 205 -6.12 -0.57 -1.68
CA VAL A 205 -6.74 -0.50 -0.33
C VAL A 205 -8.26 -0.54 -0.36
N ILE A 206 -8.91 -0.34 -1.52
CA ILE A 206 -10.36 -0.54 -1.65
C ILE A 206 -10.65 -1.33 -2.92
N ILE A 207 -11.35 -2.45 -2.76
CA ILE A 207 -11.96 -3.28 -3.81
C ILE A 207 -13.39 -3.58 -3.39
#